data_AF-A0A1C6FDT9-F1
#
_entry.id   AF-A0A1C6FDT9-F1
#
_cell.length_a   1.000
_cell.length_b   1.000
_cell.length_c   1.000
_cell.angle_alpha   90.00
_cell.angle_beta   90.00
_cell.angle_gamma   90.00
#
_symmetry.space_group_name_H-M   'P 1'
#
loop_
_entity.id
_entity.type
_entity.pdbx_description
1 polymer ?
#
loop_
_entity_poly.entity_id
_entity_poly.type
_entity_poly.pdbx_seq_one_letter_code
_entity_poly.pdbx_strand_id
1 'polypeptide(L)'
;MDNYDAKAIELLMDSMNQGIVYVDAAQKIQICNRKAKEITGIVIDAHVSHEAGQIAEGDIVIIADNKLGEDDGNLGREELALLNINDMDIRDGDMLVAVGVYKNKKIEPEIKYLREHQLNIPMCLDVNYFGFHIAASIDTEKKETLIVVNDVNYKLNYYSSVGNMVIIDGTTGDIKFFQAKGYSIRNEDAGNLLRGQRYFGKDPEDTDLDVTGRRFLDLFDQSTLSERLFAVLAGQEEQIRNHLYEINKRPFICNIVPWRKAESNHIEGVFLLIQDAEHLENLLDDRNEIIKQIEAKNEDKTETELSYPENAFEGFVGKSHKAREVKYMAYKASKNRFNVIITGESGTGKSKLAREIHMMGNPDSPFVEVNCNAIAPTLFESELFGYLYRCENRR
;
A
#
# COMPACT_ATOMS: atom_id res chain seq x y z
N MET A 1 20.73 30.05 -6.78
CA MET A 1 19.63 29.83 -5.83
C MET A 1 20.26 29.76 -4.47
N ASP A 2 19.95 30.71 -3.59
CA ASP A 2 20.55 30.78 -2.26
C ASP A 2 20.12 29.59 -1.42
N ASN A 3 21.01 29.14 -0.53
CA ASN A 3 20.90 27.92 0.27
C ASN A 3 19.64 27.87 1.19
N TYR A 4 18.95 29.01 1.35
CA TYR A 4 17.69 29.13 2.10
C TYR A 4 16.48 28.62 1.33
N ASP A 5 16.41 28.83 0.01
CA ASP A 5 15.26 28.42 -0.81
C ASP A 5 15.19 26.90 -0.96
N ALA A 6 16.34 26.23 -1.10
CA ALA A 6 16.43 24.78 -1.20
C ALA A 6 15.90 24.09 0.08
N LYS A 7 16.30 24.60 1.25
CA LYS A 7 15.86 24.07 2.55
C LYS A 7 14.37 24.28 2.82
N ALA A 8 13.82 25.41 2.39
CA ALA A 8 12.38 25.69 2.52
C ALA A 8 11.54 24.79 1.60
N ILE A 9 12.01 24.56 0.38
CA ILE A 9 11.40 23.64 -0.58
C ILE A 9 11.40 22.20 -0.03
N GLU A 10 12.53 21.77 0.55
CA GLU A 10 12.66 20.45 1.16
C GLU A 10 11.70 20.25 2.35
N LEU A 11 11.64 21.21 3.28
CA LEU A 11 10.69 21.22 4.40
C LEU A 11 9.21 21.17 3.95
N LEU A 12 8.86 21.93 2.90
CA LEU A 12 7.51 21.90 2.33
C LEU A 12 7.19 20.53 1.72
N MET A 13 8.14 19.93 1.00
CA MET A 13 7.96 18.64 0.34
C MET A 13 7.85 17.49 1.33
N ASP A 14 8.64 17.50 2.40
CA ASP A 14 8.51 16.55 3.50
C ASP A 14 7.15 16.68 4.19
N SER A 15 6.65 17.91 4.40
CA SER A 15 5.33 18.14 4.98
C SER A 15 4.16 17.65 4.12
N MET A 16 4.36 17.53 2.80
CA MET A 16 3.37 17.00 1.85
C MET A 16 3.44 15.49 1.69
N ASN A 17 4.34 14.80 2.40
CA ASN A 17 4.56 13.35 2.30
C ASN A 17 4.79 12.90 0.83
N GLN A 18 5.39 13.76 0.02
CA GLN A 18 5.53 13.55 -1.42
C GLN A 18 7.00 13.36 -1.82
N GLY A 19 7.28 12.24 -2.50
CA GLY A 19 8.58 11.98 -3.10
C GLY A 19 8.78 12.78 -4.38
N ILE A 20 9.96 13.35 -4.57
CA ILE A 20 10.34 14.07 -5.77
C ILE A 20 11.67 13.56 -6.31
N VAL A 21 11.67 13.25 -7.60
CA VAL A 21 12.87 12.93 -8.37
C VAL A 21 12.93 13.83 -9.59
N TYR A 22 14.02 14.56 -9.78
CA TYR A 22 14.30 15.27 -11.02
C TYR A 22 15.33 14.51 -11.83
N VAL A 23 14.99 14.23 -13.08
CA VAL A 23 15.83 13.53 -14.05
C VAL A 23 16.16 14.48 -15.19
N ASP A 24 17.45 14.65 -15.49
CA ASP A 24 17.91 15.49 -16.60
C ASP A 24 17.77 14.80 -17.98
N ALA A 25 18.04 15.55 -19.05
CA ALA A 25 18.05 15.03 -20.42
C ALA A 25 19.05 13.88 -20.67
N ALA A 26 20.07 13.71 -19.81
CA ALA A 26 21.01 12.59 -19.85
C ALA A 26 20.51 11.37 -19.05
N GLN A 27 19.24 11.39 -18.60
CA GLN A 27 18.60 10.36 -17.78
C GLN A 27 19.26 10.19 -16.41
N LYS A 28 19.92 11.24 -15.90
CA LYS A 28 20.56 11.23 -14.58
C LYS A 28 19.73 11.98 -13.56
N ILE A 29 19.72 11.48 -12.34
CA ILE A 29 19.01 12.10 -11.22
C ILE A 29 19.83 13.31 -10.76
N GLN A 30 19.23 14.51 -10.74
CA GLN A 30 19.89 15.69 -10.15
C GLN A 30 19.26 16.12 -8.82
N ILE A 31 18.03 15.69 -8.55
CA ILE A 31 17.34 15.93 -7.28
C ILE A 31 16.60 14.66 -6.91
N CYS A 32 16.74 14.23 -5.66
CA CYS A 32 15.94 13.18 -5.06
C CYS A 32 15.78 13.54 -3.59
N ASN A 33 14.57 13.96 -3.18
CA ASN A 33 14.34 14.34 -1.79
C ASN A 33 14.30 13.10 -0.88
N ARG A 34 14.42 13.32 0.43
CA ARG A 34 14.39 12.23 1.42
C ARG A 34 13.15 11.36 1.27
N LYS A 35 11.98 11.95 1.04
CA LYS A 35 10.74 11.19 0.85
C LYS A 35 10.78 10.25 -0.37
N ALA A 36 11.32 10.70 -1.52
CA ALA A 36 11.51 9.84 -2.67
C ALA A 36 12.49 8.72 -2.33
N LYS A 37 13.58 9.03 -1.64
CA LYS A 37 14.56 8.04 -1.19
C LYS A 37 13.92 7.01 -0.25
N GLU A 38 13.07 7.40 0.69
CA GLU A 38 12.31 6.49 1.57
C GLU A 38 11.35 5.60 0.76
N ILE A 39 10.59 6.20 -0.17
CA ILE A 39 9.64 5.50 -1.04
C ILE A 39 10.35 4.47 -1.91
N THR A 40 11.51 4.84 -2.44
CA THR A 40 12.39 3.96 -3.20
C THR A 40 13.37 3.22 -2.30
N GLY A 41 13.14 3.10 -0.99
CA GLY A 41 13.93 2.25 -0.10
C GLY A 41 15.42 2.55 0.09
N ILE A 42 15.87 3.74 -0.33
CA ILE A 42 17.25 4.24 -0.27
C ILE A 42 17.60 4.72 1.15
N VAL A 43 16.65 5.28 1.90
CA VAL A 43 16.84 5.75 3.29
C VAL A 43 16.25 4.72 4.27
N ILE A 44 16.98 4.43 5.35
CA ILE A 44 16.58 3.50 6.42
C ILE A 44 16.28 4.28 7.69
N ASP A 45 15.10 4.06 8.27
CA ASP A 45 14.85 4.43 9.67
C ASP A 45 15.26 3.22 10.52
N ALA A 46 16.55 3.11 10.81
CA ALA A 46 17.14 2.00 11.57
C ALA A 46 17.36 2.43 13.02
N HIS A 47 16.76 1.71 13.97
CA HIS A 47 16.98 1.94 15.41
C HIS A 47 18.21 1.20 15.96
N VAL A 48 18.81 0.30 15.18
CA VAL A 48 19.96 -0.53 15.56
C VAL A 48 20.91 -0.58 14.36
N SER A 49 22.23 -0.51 14.59
CA SER A 49 23.21 -0.64 13.51
C SER A 49 23.74 -2.07 13.35
N HIS A 50 24.11 -2.42 12.12
CA HIS A 50 24.93 -3.60 11.84
C HIS A 50 25.82 -3.35 10.60
N GLU A 51 26.96 -4.03 10.55
CA GLU A 51 27.89 -3.96 9.42
C GLU A 51 27.37 -4.71 8.19
N ALA A 52 27.96 -4.44 7.02
CA ALA A 52 27.69 -5.22 5.81
C ALA A 52 28.21 -6.66 5.95
N GLY A 53 27.51 -7.63 5.37
CA GLY A 53 27.86 -9.03 5.62
C GLY A 53 27.08 -10.03 4.78
N GLN A 54 27.08 -11.27 5.25
CA GLN A 54 26.38 -12.40 4.64
C GLN A 54 25.98 -13.38 5.76
N ILE A 55 24.93 -14.17 5.53
CA ILE A 55 24.56 -15.26 6.44
C ILE A 55 25.66 -16.33 6.45
N ALA A 56 26.12 -16.69 7.64
CA ALA A 56 27.14 -17.71 7.87
C ALA A 56 26.51 -18.99 8.45
N GLU A 57 27.16 -20.12 8.23
CA GLU A 57 26.75 -21.40 8.84
C GLU A 57 26.76 -21.28 10.37
N GLY A 58 25.67 -21.68 11.00
CA GLY A 58 25.48 -21.56 12.44
C GLY A 58 24.72 -20.31 12.89
N ASP A 59 24.45 -19.34 12.01
CA ASP A 59 23.61 -18.19 12.33
C ASP A 59 22.17 -18.62 12.61
N ILE A 60 21.52 -17.95 13.56
CA ILE A 60 20.11 -18.17 13.87
C ILE A 60 19.30 -17.22 13.00
N VAL A 61 18.43 -17.76 12.17
CA VAL A 61 17.59 -16.99 11.23
C VAL A 61 16.15 -17.09 11.67
N ILE A 62 15.50 -15.94 11.81
CA ILE A 62 14.10 -15.79 12.17
C ILE A 62 13.37 -15.19 10.98
N ILE A 63 12.26 -15.78 10.58
CA ILE A 63 11.45 -15.38 9.42
C ILE A 63 10.01 -15.20 9.87
N ALA A 64 9.40 -14.11 9.45
CA ALA A 64 7.96 -13.88 9.48
C ALA A 64 7.52 -13.44 8.09
N ASP A 65 6.91 -14.36 7.36
CA ASP A 65 6.49 -14.18 5.98
C ASP A 65 4.98 -14.37 5.87
N ASN A 66 4.25 -13.35 5.43
CA ASN A 66 2.80 -13.45 5.35
C ASN A 66 2.32 -14.16 4.06
N LYS A 67 3.20 -14.39 3.09
CA LYS A 67 2.85 -15.08 1.86
C LYS A 67 4.09 -15.58 1.11
N LEU A 68 4.48 -16.83 1.40
CA LEU A 68 5.63 -17.46 0.77
C LEU A 68 5.59 -17.41 -0.76
N GLY A 69 6.71 -17.09 -1.37
CA GLY A 69 6.87 -16.88 -2.81
C GLY A 69 6.48 -15.49 -3.29
N GLU A 70 5.95 -14.61 -2.43
CA GLU A 70 5.52 -13.27 -2.79
C GLU A 70 6.29 -12.19 -2.00
N ASP A 71 7.12 -11.42 -2.73
CA ASP A 71 7.92 -10.31 -2.17
C ASP A 71 8.93 -10.69 -1.06
N ASP A 72 9.49 -11.89 -1.21
CA ASP A 72 10.44 -12.51 -0.29
C ASP A 72 11.67 -13.10 -1.01
N GLY A 73 11.82 -12.81 -2.30
CA GLY A 73 12.89 -13.36 -3.13
C GLY A 73 12.62 -14.78 -3.62
N ASN A 74 11.34 -15.14 -3.78
CA ASN A 74 10.87 -16.49 -4.09
C ASN A 74 11.28 -17.49 -2.99
N LEU A 75 11.09 -17.10 -1.73
CA LEU A 75 11.41 -17.96 -0.59
C LEU A 75 10.54 -19.22 -0.67
N GLY A 76 11.18 -20.36 -0.91
CA GLY A 76 10.50 -21.63 -1.08
C GLY A 76 11.12 -22.74 -0.26
N ARG A 77 10.78 -23.98 -0.63
CA ARG A 77 11.25 -25.18 0.07
C ARG A 77 12.77 -25.34 0.07
N GLU A 78 13.43 -24.93 -1.01
CA GLU A 78 14.88 -25.08 -1.15
C GLU A 78 15.61 -24.19 -0.13
N GLU A 79 15.18 -22.95 0.02
CA GLU A 79 15.72 -22.02 1.01
C GLU A 79 15.34 -22.41 2.44
N LEU A 80 14.10 -22.84 2.69
CA LEU A 80 13.66 -23.32 4.00
C LEU A 80 14.43 -24.57 4.46
N ALA A 81 14.81 -25.46 3.53
CA ALA A 81 15.66 -26.61 3.84
C ALA A 81 17.06 -26.22 4.36
N LEU A 82 17.55 -25.01 4.03
CA LEU A 82 18.79 -24.48 4.61
C LEU A 82 18.65 -24.19 6.10
N LEU A 83 17.43 -23.98 6.61
CA LEU A 83 17.12 -23.83 8.03
C LEU A 83 16.67 -25.16 8.67
N ASN A 84 16.89 -26.29 7.97
CA ASN A 84 16.45 -27.62 8.37
C ASN A 84 14.91 -27.79 8.40
N ILE A 85 14.17 -26.92 7.72
CA ILE A 85 12.71 -27.02 7.54
C ILE A 85 12.43 -27.84 6.28
N ASN A 86 12.06 -29.10 6.45
CA ASN A 86 11.83 -30.04 5.34
C ASN A 86 10.36 -30.50 5.23
N ASP A 87 9.42 -29.76 5.83
CA ASP A 87 8.00 -30.12 5.79
C ASP A 87 7.45 -29.95 4.36
N MET A 88 7.02 -31.08 3.78
CA MET A 88 6.49 -31.17 2.42
C MET A 88 5.08 -30.60 2.29
N ASP A 89 4.42 -30.28 3.41
CA ASP A 89 3.11 -29.65 3.40
C ASP A 89 3.18 -28.14 3.18
N ILE A 90 4.32 -27.48 3.43
CA ILE A 90 4.48 -26.04 3.15
C ILE A 90 4.42 -25.77 1.64
N ARG A 91 3.62 -24.79 1.23
CA ARG A 91 3.45 -24.39 -0.18
C ARG A 91 3.56 -22.88 -0.34
N ASP A 92 3.86 -22.46 -1.56
CA ASP A 92 3.77 -21.07 -1.97
C ASP A 92 2.36 -20.53 -1.67
N GLY A 93 2.30 -19.32 -1.14
CA GLY A 93 1.09 -18.66 -0.65
C GLY A 93 0.80 -18.88 0.84
N ASP A 94 1.49 -19.80 1.53
CA ASP A 94 1.30 -19.99 2.96
C ASP A 94 1.88 -18.82 3.76
N MET A 95 1.25 -18.49 4.88
CA MET A 95 1.85 -17.67 5.93
C MET A 95 2.80 -18.55 6.75
N LEU A 96 3.96 -18.01 7.12
CA LEU A 96 5.02 -18.72 7.83
C LEU A 96 5.67 -17.83 8.90
N VAL A 97 5.77 -18.34 10.13
CA VAL A 97 6.75 -17.86 11.11
C VAL A 97 7.69 -19.01 11.46
N ALA A 98 8.98 -18.77 11.43
CA ALA A 98 9.97 -19.80 11.70
C ALA A 98 11.24 -19.23 12.33
N VAL A 99 11.90 -20.06 13.13
CA VAL A 99 13.30 -19.85 13.54
C VAL A 99 14.09 -21.14 13.32
N GLY A 100 15.27 -21.02 12.75
CA GLY A 100 16.15 -22.16 12.51
C GLY A 100 17.61 -21.75 12.41
N VAL A 101 18.51 -22.73 12.47
CA VAL A 101 19.95 -22.49 12.36
C VAL A 101 20.43 -22.76 10.94
N TYR A 102 21.03 -21.74 10.33
CA TYR A 102 21.44 -21.77 8.93
C TYR A 102 22.49 -22.84 8.66
N LYS A 103 22.19 -23.69 7.67
CA LYS A 103 22.96 -24.86 7.20
C LYS A 103 23.27 -25.90 8.28
N ASN A 104 22.53 -25.93 9.38
CA ASN A 104 22.75 -26.89 10.45
C ASN A 104 21.62 -27.93 10.56
N LYS A 105 21.86 -29.12 10.01
CA LYS A 105 20.90 -30.24 10.02
C LYS A 105 20.71 -30.93 11.38
N LYS A 106 21.53 -30.60 12.38
CA LYS A 106 21.48 -31.24 13.71
C LYS A 106 20.51 -30.52 14.64
N ILE A 107 20.16 -29.29 14.32
CA ILE A 107 19.32 -28.44 15.15
C ILE A 107 17.95 -28.39 14.52
N GLU A 108 16.92 -28.69 15.31
CA GLU A 108 15.54 -28.63 14.84
C GLU A 108 15.06 -27.17 14.82
N PRO A 109 14.38 -26.74 13.75
CA PRO A 109 13.75 -25.44 13.69
C PRO A 109 12.43 -25.44 14.47
N GLU A 110 12.00 -24.26 14.90
CA GLU A 110 10.64 -24.03 15.40
C GLU A 110 9.84 -23.30 14.31
N ILE A 111 8.66 -23.82 13.97
CA ILE A 111 7.91 -23.36 12.81
C ILE A 111 6.40 -23.41 13.07
N LYS A 112 5.69 -22.40 12.57
CA LYS A 112 4.23 -22.42 12.40
C LYS A 112 3.88 -21.85 11.02
N TYR A 113 2.94 -22.50 10.34
CA TYR A 113 2.41 -22.02 9.07
C TYR A 113 0.90 -22.18 8.99
N LEU A 114 0.25 -21.35 8.19
CA LEU A 114 -1.19 -21.35 7.93
C LEU A 114 -1.44 -21.14 6.44
N ARG A 115 -2.51 -21.74 5.92
CA ARG A 115 -2.93 -21.56 4.54
C ARG A 115 -3.59 -20.20 4.36
N GLU A 116 -3.37 -19.55 3.20
CA GLU A 116 -3.99 -18.27 2.80
C GLU A 116 -5.53 -18.25 2.96
N HIS A 117 -6.20 -19.41 2.90
CA HIS A 117 -7.66 -19.51 3.00
C HIS A 117 -8.19 -19.45 4.45
N GLN A 118 -7.31 -19.40 5.45
CA GLN A 118 -7.65 -19.38 6.89
C GLN A 118 -7.31 -18.04 7.56
N LEU A 119 -7.49 -16.93 6.83
CA LEU A 119 -7.30 -15.55 7.32
C LEU A 119 -8.18 -15.27 8.55
N ASN A 120 -7.69 -14.40 9.45
CA ASN A 120 -8.28 -13.93 10.74
C ASN A 120 -7.74 -14.57 12.03
N ILE A 121 -6.63 -15.32 11.99
CA ILE A 121 -5.94 -15.77 13.19
C ILE A 121 -4.56 -15.13 13.20
N PRO A 122 -4.23 -14.27 14.18
CA PRO A 122 -2.87 -13.74 14.31
C PRO A 122 -1.92 -14.90 14.52
N MET A 123 -0.92 -15.02 13.64
CA MET A 123 0.09 -16.05 13.74
C MET A 123 1.16 -15.57 14.70
N CYS A 124 1.50 -16.39 15.70
CA CYS A 124 2.54 -16.05 16.68
C CYS A 124 3.37 -17.28 17.04
N LEU A 125 4.68 -17.12 16.99
CA LEU A 125 5.69 -18.01 17.54
C LEU A 125 6.33 -17.27 18.71
N ASP A 126 6.43 -17.92 19.86
CA ASP A 126 7.07 -17.37 21.05
C ASP A 126 7.84 -18.51 21.71
N VAL A 127 9.16 -18.45 21.62
CA VAL A 127 10.06 -19.54 21.97
C VAL A 127 11.34 -19.01 22.61
N ASN A 128 11.92 -19.82 23.50
CA ASN A 128 13.29 -19.65 23.92
C ASN A 128 14.18 -20.57 23.07
N TYR A 129 14.92 -19.99 22.13
CA TYR A 129 15.75 -20.73 21.18
C TYR A 129 17.23 -20.45 21.48
N PHE A 130 17.95 -21.45 22.01
CA PHE A 130 19.35 -21.32 22.43
C PHE A 130 19.63 -20.17 23.42
N GLY A 131 18.68 -19.83 24.29
CA GLY A 131 18.83 -18.77 25.28
C GLY A 131 18.37 -17.39 24.79
N PHE A 132 17.98 -17.27 23.52
CA PHE A 132 17.36 -16.07 22.97
C PHE A 132 15.85 -16.16 23.11
N HIS A 133 15.24 -15.14 23.70
CA HIS A 133 13.79 -14.99 23.69
C HIS A 133 13.36 -14.44 22.33
N ILE A 134 12.73 -15.29 21.53
CA ILE A 134 12.32 -14.98 20.16
C ILE A 134 10.81 -15.05 20.08
N ALA A 135 10.19 -13.91 19.77
CA ALA A 135 8.79 -13.86 19.39
C ALA A 135 8.65 -13.36 17.96
N ALA A 136 7.92 -14.07 17.10
CA ALA A 136 7.66 -13.68 15.72
C ALA A 136 6.15 -13.75 15.46
N SER A 137 5.57 -12.68 14.95
CA SER A 137 4.15 -12.61 14.66
C SER A 137 3.82 -11.93 13.35
N ILE A 138 2.66 -12.31 12.81
CA ILE A 138 2.05 -11.72 11.62
C ILE A 138 0.60 -11.37 11.99
N ASP A 139 0.30 -10.08 11.97
CA ASP A 139 -1.02 -9.53 12.23
C ASP A 139 -1.62 -9.05 10.90
N THR A 140 -2.57 -9.84 10.38
CA THR A 140 -3.23 -9.56 9.09
C THR A 140 -4.23 -8.41 9.17
N GLU A 141 -4.74 -8.09 10.36
CA GLU A 141 -5.68 -6.98 10.55
C GLU A 141 -4.91 -5.66 10.58
N LYS A 142 -3.83 -5.60 11.36
CA LYS A 142 -2.94 -4.45 11.40
C LYS A 142 -1.94 -4.38 10.24
N LYS A 143 -1.90 -5.43 9.41
CA LYS A 143 -1.03 -5.47 8.23
C LYS A 143 0.44 -5.27 8.61
N GLU A 144 0.87 -5.98 9.65
CA GLU A 144 2.22 -5.86 10.21
C GLU A 144 2.83 -7.21 10.59
N THR A 145 4.14 -7.29 10.47
CA THR A 145 4.97 -8.35 11.05
C THR A 145 5.80 -7.76 12.18
N LEU A 146 6.02 -8.56 13.22
CA LEU A 146 6.86 -8.19 14.35
C LEU A 146 7.76 -9.37 14.70
N ILE A 147 9.07 -9.13 14.70
CA ILE A 147 10.05 -10.05 15.29
C ILE A 147 10.65 -9.36 16.52
N VAL A 148 10.66 -10.05 17.65
CA VAL A 148 11.23 -9.61 18.92
C VAL A 148 12.37 -10.55 19.27
N VAL A 149 13.55 -10.00 19.52
CA VAL A 149 14.72 -10.75 20.02
C VAL A 149 15.20 -10.07 21.28
N ASN A 150 15.13 -10.75 22.43
CA ASN A 150 15.54 -10.23 23.74
C ASN A 150 15.02 -8.79 23.99
N ASP A 151 13.71 -8.60 23.81
CA ASP A 151 12.99 -7.31 23.99
C ASP A 151 13.27 -6.22 22.93
N VAL A 152 14.07 -6.50 21.91
CA VAL A 152 14.29 -5.59 20.77
C VAL A 152 13.32 -5.91 19.64
N ASN A 153 12.60 -4.90 19.16
CA ASN A 153 11.51 -5.03 18.19
C ASN A 153 11.96 -4.70 16.76
N TYR A 154 11.69 -5.60 15.82
CA TYR A 154 11.91 -5.48 14.39
C TYR A 154 10.58 -5.58 13.65
N LYS A 155 9.97 -4.43 13.40
CA LYS A 155 8.63 -4.32 12.83
C LYS A 155 8.68 -3.95 11.35
N LEU A 156 7.89 -4.66 10.54
CA LEU A 156 7.65 -4.31 9.14
C LEU A 156 6.16 -4.32 8.83
N ASN A 157 5.67 -3.20 8.32
CA ASN A 157 4.30 -3.07 7.82
C ASN A 157 4.24 -3.47 6.34
N TYR A 158 3.14 -4.09 5.95
CA TYR A 158 2.93 -4.63 4.60
C TYR A 158 1.52 -4.36 4.12
N TYR A 159 1.30 -4.31 2.82
CA TYR A 159 -0.06 -4.10 2.29
C TYR A 159 -0.65 -5.36 1.68
N SER A 160 0.16 -6.07 0.89
CA SER A 160 -0.20 -7.36 0.28
C SER A 160 0.69 -8.48 0.82
N SER A 161 2.01 -8.39 0.60
CA SER A 161 3.00 -9.39 1.01
C SER A 161 4.26 -8.73 1.60
N VAL A 162 4.95 -9.46 2.47
CA VAL A 162 6.24 -9.12 3.10
C VAL A 162 6.92 -10.37 3.65
N GLY A 163 8.22 -10.47 3.39
CA GLY A 163 9.13 -11.32 4.15
C GLY A 163 9.94 -10.48 5.14
N ASN A 164 9.69 -10.62 6.45
CA ASN A 164 10.50 -10.03 7.50
C ASN A 164 11.52 -11.07 8.02
N MET A 165 12.76 -10.65 8.20
CA MET A 165 13.87 -11.50 8.60
C MET A 165 14.75 -10.82 9.64
N VAL A 166 15.15 -11.55 10.69
CA VAL A 166 16.17 -11.12 11.65
C VAL A 166 17.18 -12.23 11.80
N ILE A 167 18.46 -11.88 11.87
CA ILE A 167 19.57 -12.84 11.96
C ILE A 167 20.41 -12.51 13.19
N ILE A 168 20.66 -13.52 14.00
CA ILE A 168 21.57 -13.47 15.14
C ILE A 168 22.87 -14.17 14.74
N ASP A 169 24.01 -13.54 15.00
CA ASP A 169 25.32 -14.14 14.78
C ASP A 169 25.48 -15.39 15.67
N GLY A 170 25.74 -16.55 15.05
CA GLY A 170 25.86 -17.82 15.75
C GLY A 170 27.07 -17.94 16.69
N THR A 171 28.04 -17.02 16.58
CA THR A 171 29.27 -16.98 17.37
C THR A 171 29.20 -15.95 18.49
N THR A 172 28.75 -14.72 18.19
CA THR A 172 28.71 -13.62 19.17
C THR A 172 27.37 -13.52 19.89
N GLY A 173 26.28 -13.94 19.25
CA GLY A 173 24.93 -13.76 19.74
C GLY A 173 24.35 -12.36 19.49
N ASP A 174 25.07 -11.49 18.79
CA ASP A 174 24.61 -10.16 18.44
C ASP A 174 23.70 -10.18 17.22
N ILE A 175 22.92 -9.12 17.02
CA ILE A 175 22.10 -8.95 15.83
C ILE A 175 23.03 -8.68 14.65
N LYS A 176 23.01 -9.62 13.70
CA LYS A 176 23.82 -9.61 12.48
C LYS A 176 23.13 -8.91 11.32
N PHE A 177 21.81 -9.02 11.26
CA PHE A 177 20.99 -8.41 10.22
C PHE A 177 19.53 -8.29 10.69
N PHE A 178 18.83 -7.27 10.21
CA PHE A 178 17.37 -7.21 10.28
C PHE A 178 16.80 -6.62 9.00
N GLN A 179 15.63 -7.10 8.57
CA GLN A 179 14.93 -6.60 7.41
C GLN A 179 14.40 -5.19 7.69
N ALA A 180 14.57 -4.29 6.72
CA ALA A 180 14.10 -2.92 6.82
C ALA A 180 13.43 -2.51 5.50
N LYS A 181 12.61 -1.46 5.52
CA LYS A 181 11.98 -0.91 4.30
C LYS A 181 13.02 -0.72 3.19
N GLY A 182 12.61 -0.99 1.95
CA GLY A 182 13.51 -0.94 0.79
C GLY A 182 14.33 -2.20 0.52
N TYR A 183 14.06 -3.31 1.22
CA TYR A 183 14.84 -4.53 1.09
C TYR A 183 14.91 -5.08 -0.35
N SER A 184 13.83 -5.01 -1.13
CA SER A 184 13.79 -5.52 -2.50
C SER A 184 14.82 -4.80 -3.40
N ILE A 185 15.05 -3.51 -3.15
CA ILE A 185 15.96 -2.65 -3.95
C ILE A 185 17.41 -2.90 -3.54
N ARG A 186 17.65 -3.15 -2.26
CA ARG A 186 18.94 -3.64 -1.78
C ARG A 186 19.19 -5.11 -2.14
N ASN A 187 18.18 -5.78 -2.71
CA ASN A 187 18.19 -7.19 -3.05
C ASN A 187 18.49 -8.04 -1.79
N GLU A 188 17.89 -7.62 -0.67
CA GLU A 188 17.99 -8.21 0.66
C GLU A 188 16.75 -9.04 1.00
N ASP A 189 16.02 -9.54 0.00
CA ASP A 189 14.89 -10.42 0.23
C ASP A 189 15.32 -11.72 0.92
N ALA A 190 14.47 -12.27 1.78
CA ALA A 190 14.77 -13.45 2.61
C ALA A 190 15.38 -14.61 1.82
N GLY A 191 14.77 -14.97 0.68
CA GLY A 191 15.24 -16.04 -0.19
C GLY A 191 16.60 -15.75 -0.82
N ASN A 192 16.82 -14.50 -1.25
CA ASN A 192 18.12 -14.06 -1.80
C ASN A 192 19.23 -14.20 -0.75
N LEU A 193 18.99 -13.72 0.47
CA LEU A 193 19.95 -13.80 1.57
C LEU A 193 20.26 -15.25 1.96
N LEU A 194 19.24 -16.12 2.05
CA LEU A 194 19.43 -17.54 2.32
C LEU A 194 20.22 -18.26 1.22
N ARG A 195 20.07 -17.85 -0.05
CA ARG A 195 20.91 -18.32 -1.16
C ARG A 195 22.37 -17.82 -1.10
N GLY A 196 22.72 -17.04 -0.08
CA GLY A 196 24.09 -16.56 0.16
C GLY A 196 24.36 -15.18 -0.44
N GLN A 197 23.32 -14.39 -0.70
CA GLN A 197 23.52 -13.00 -1.07
C GLN A 197 24.07 -12.18 0.11
N ARG A 198 24.86 -11.15 -0.21
CA ARG A 198 25.37 -10.18 0.76
C ARG A 198 24.32 -9.11 1.04
N TYR A 199 24.26 -8.64 2.29
CA TYR A 199 23.48 -7.49 2.70
C TYR A 199 24.39 -6.29 3.00
N PHE A 200 23.82 -5.09 2.95
CA PHE A 200 24.52 -3.86 3.28
C PHE A 200 24.43 -3.57 4.78
N GLY A 201 25.40 -2.83 5.29
CA GLY A 201 25.35 -2.33 6.66
C GLY A 201 24.21 -1.32 6.81
N LYS A 202 23.62 -1.27 8.00
CA LYS A 202 22.57 -0.33 8.35
C LYS A 202 23.10 0.49 9.51
N ASP A 203 23.23 1.80 9.33
CA ASP A 203 23.63 2.72 10.39
C ASP A 203 22.54 3.79 10.60
N PRO A 204 22.17 4.10 11.86
CA PRO A 204 21.21 5.17 12.17
C PRO A 204 21.65 6.56 11.67
N GLU A 205 22.96 6.78 11.52
CA GLU A 205 23.54 8.09 11.18
C GLU A 205 23.90 8.27 9.69
N ASP A 206 23.95 7.19 8.89
CA ASP A 206 24.50 7.23 7.52
C ASP A 206 23.54 6.65 6.47
N THR A 207 22.38 7.30 6.29
CA THR A 207 21.34 6.84 5.35
C THR A 207 20.88 7.89 4.36
N ASP A 208 21.67 8.92 4.09
CA ASP A 208 21.44 9.77 2.91
C ASP A 208 22.42 9.42 1.79
N LEU A 209 22.19 8.27 1.16
CA LEU A 209 22.97 7.86 0.00
C LEU A 209 22.83 8.94 -1.08
N ASP A 210 23.95 9.55 -1.49
CA ASP A 210 23.94 10.52 -2.58
C ASP A 210 23.69 9.77 -3.91
N VAL A 211 22.55 10.07 -4.50
CA VAL A 211 22.08 9.51 -5.76
C VAL A 211 22.20 10.49 -6.91
N THR A 212 22.66 11.71 -6.62
CA THR A 212 22.88 12.76 -7.61
C THR A 212 23.91 12.28 -8.64
N GLY A 213 23.57 12.39 -9.92
CA GLY A 213 24.39 11.96 -11.05
C GLY A 213 24.30 10.47 -11.43
N ARG A 214 23.59 9.63 -10.65
CA ARG A 214 23.29 8.24 -11.04
C ARG A 214 22.23 8.20 -12.14
N ARG A 215 22.19 7.13 -12.94
CA ARG A 215 21.13 6.98 -13.96
C ARG A 215 19.82 6.65 -13.25
N PHE A 216 18.71 7.13 -13.79
CA PHE A 216 17.38 6.84 -13.27
C PHE A 216 17.13 5.33 -13.16
N LEU A 217 17.56 4.57 -14.17
CA LEU A 217 17.42 3.12 -14.21
C LEU A 217 18.28 2.34 -13.20
N ASP A 218 19.23 3.00 -12.53
CA ASP A 218 19.99 2.37 -11.45
C ASP A 218 19.19 2.35 -10.13
N LEU A 219 18.06 3.08 -10.07
CA LEU A 219 17.19 3.22 -8.89
C LEU A 219 15.73 2.85 -9.15
N PHE A 220 15.29 2.96 -10.40
CA PHE A 220 13.95 2.60 -10.86
C PHE A 220 14.07 1.59 -11.98
N ASP A 221 13.54 0.39 -11.78
CA ASP A 221 13.61 -0.68 -12.77
C ASP A 221 12.96 -0.29 -14.11
N GLN A 222 13.36 -1.00 -15.17
CA GLN A 222 12.69 -0.94 -16.46
C GLN A 222 11.24 -1.41 -16.30
N SER A 223 10.35 -0.43 -16.23
CA SER A 223 8.92 -0.56 -15.97
C SER A 223 8.14 0.45 -16.81
N THR A 224 6.82 0.28 -16.84
CA THR A 224 5.88 1.25 -17.46
C THR A 224 6.11 2.68 -16.97
N LEU A 225 6.51 2.87 -15.70
CA LEU A 225 6.85 4.18 -15.16
C LEU A 225 8.07 4.78 -15.86
N SER A 226 9.16 4.01 -15.98
CA SER A 226 10.40 4.47 -16.61
C SER A 226 10.21 4.76 -18.10
N GLU A 227 9.47 3.91 -18.81
CA GLU A 227 9.16 4.10 -20.23
C GLU A 227 8.41 5.40 -20.48
N ARG A 228 7.38 5.65 -19.66
CA ARG A 228 6.55 6.85 -19.77
C ARG A 228 7.27 8.11 -19.32
N LEU A 229 8.14 8.00 -18.31
CA LEU A 229 9.03 9.09 -17.91
C LEU A 229 9.95 9.50 -19.06
N PHE A 230 10.56 8.53 -19.75
CA PHE A 230 11.41 8.81 -20.91
C PHE A 230 10.63 9.29 -22.13
N ALA A 231 9.38 8.86 -22.32
CA ALA A 231 8.50 9.40 -23.37
C ALA A 231 8.20 10.89 -23.14
N VAL A 232 7.91 11.30 -21.90
CA VAL A 232 7.75 12.72 -21.54
C VAL A 232 9.05 13.49 -21.73
N LEU A 233 10.19 12.91 -21.30
CA LEU A 233 11.52 13.53 -21.46
C LEU A 233 11.89 13.74 -22.94
N ALA A 234 11.54 12.79 -23.81
CA ALA A 234 11.74 12.87 -25.25
C ALA A 234 10.73 13.80 -25.97
N GLY A 235 9.74 14.34 -25.26
CA GLY A 235 8.68 15.17 -25.81
C GLY A 235 7.64 14.40 -26.62
N GLN A 236 7.54 13.08 -26.45
CA GLN A 236 6.52 12.23 -27.05
C GLN A 236 5.20 12.28 -26.29
N GLU A 237 5.26 12.59 -24.98
CA GLU A 237 4.10 12.85 -24.13
C GLU A 237 4.21 14.24 -23.49
N GLU A 238 3.09 14.95 -23.33
CA GLU A 238 3.11 16.30 -22.74
C GLU A 238 3.38 16.29 -21.23
N GLN A 239 2.66 15.46 -20.48
CA GLN A 239 2.77 15.28 -19.04
C GLN A 239 1.89 14.11 -18.61
N ILE A 240 2.16 13.55 -17.44
CA ILE A 240 1.34 12.50 -16.83
C ILE A 240 0.84 13.01 -15.49
N ARG A 241 -0.46 12.81 -15.23
CA ARG A 241 -1.11 13.25 -13.99
C ARG A 241 -1.90 12.12 -13.35
N ASN A 242 -1.76 12.00 -12.03
CA ASN A 242 -2.50 11.09 -11.15
C ASN A 242 -2.59 9.66 -11.69
N HIS A 243 -1.50 9.16 -12.27
CA HIS A 243 -1.49 7.82 -12.82
C HIS A 243 -0.88 6.86 -11.79
N LEU A 244 -1.56 5.74 -11.57
CA LEU A 244 -1.05 4.65 -10.74
C LEU A 244 0.09 3.93 -11.47
N TYR A 245 1.21 3.75 -10.79
CA TYR A 245 2.32 2.91 -11.22
C TYR A 245 2.74 2.01 -10.09
N GLU A 246 3.36 0.90 -10.45
CA GLU A 246 3.99 0.00 -9.49
C GLU A 246 5.48 0.32 -9.43
N ILE A 247 5.98 0.61 -8.22
CA ILE A 247 7.40 0.80 -7.94
C ILE A 247 7.74 -0.20 -6.84
N ASN A 248 8.60 -1.18 -7.13
CA ASN A 248 8.95 -2.27 -6.20
C ASN A 248 7.72 -2.99 -5.65
N LYS A 249 6.81 -3.41 -6.53
CA LYS A 249 5.56 -4.12 -6.18
C LYS A 249 4.57 -3.34 -5.31
N ARG A 250 4.78 -2.03 -5.15
CA ARG A 250 3.88 -1.16 -4.40
C ARG A 250 3.23 -0.12 -5.31
N PRO A 251 1.93 0.16 -5.15
CA PRO A 251 1.22 1.14 -5.95
C PRO A 251 1.52 2.58 -5.51
N PHE A 252 1.93 3.41 -6.46
CA PHE A 252 2.18 4.84 -6.25
C PHE A 252 1.41 5.66 -7.28
N ILE A 253 0.83 6.76 -6.81
CA ILE A 253 0.28 7.79 -7.68
C ILE A 253 1.43 8.67 -8.12
N CYS A 254 1.72 8.67 -9.41
CA CYS A 254 2.80 9.46 -9.98
C CYS A 254 2.29 10.59 -10.87
N ASN A 255 2.97 11.73 -10.80
CA ASN A 255 2.90 12.81 -11.77
C ASN A 255 4.25 12.94 -12.45
N ILE A 256 4.27 13.05 -13.78
CA ILE A 256 5.50 13.31 -14.55
C ILE A 256 5.31 14.64 -15.27
N VAL A 257 6.13 15.62 -14.92
CA VAL A 257 6.03 17.00 -15.39
C VAL A 257 7.32 17.38 -16.10
N PRO A 258 7.30 17.76 -17.39
CA PRO A 258 8.51 18.23 -18.06
C PRO A 258 8.95 19.58 -17.54
N TRP A 259 10.25 19.75 -17.38
CA TRP A 259 10.89 21.01 -17.06
C TRP A 259 11.50 21.63 -18.32
N ARG A 260 11.13 22.88 -18.60
CA ARG A 260 11.63 23.66 -19.73
C ARG A 260 12.23 24.96 -19.22
N LYS A 261 13.36 25.36 -19.78
CA LYS A 261 13.95 26.67 -19.49
C LYS A 261 13.14 27.76 -20.19
N ALA A 262 12.97 28.91 -19.53
CA ALA A 262 12.09 29.99 -20.00
C ALA A 262 12.40 30.50 -21.43
N GLU A 263 13.62 30.28 -21.93
CA GLU A 263 14.10 30.77 -23.23
C GLU A 263 14.11 29.68 -24.33
N SER A 264 13.79 28.42 -24.01
CA SER A 264 13.80 27.31 -24.97
C SER A 264 12.58 26.42 -24.83
N ASN A 265 11.95 26.05 -25.94
CA ASN A 265 10.87 25.04 -25.93
C ASN A 265 11.40 23.60 -25.78
N HIS A 266 12.70 23.44 -25.50
CA HIS A 266 13.34 22.16 -25.27
C HIS A 266 13.15 21.72 -23.83
N ILE A 267 12.89 20.42 -23.64
CA ILE A 267 12.75 19.79 -22.33
C ILE A 267 14.15 19.53 -21.79
N GLU A 268 14.52 20.19 -20.69
CA GLU A 268 15.84 20.00 -20.06
C GLU A 268 15.84 18.83 -19.07
N GLY A 269 14.66 18.43 -18.61
CA GLY A 269 14.47 17.33 -17.67
C GLY A 269 13.01 17.08 -17.36
N VAL A 270 12.75 16.17 -16.44
CA VAL A 270 11.41 15.82 -15.96
C VAL A 270 11.41 15.71 -14.44
N PHE A 271 10.36 16.22 -13.82
CA PHE A 271 10.04 15.97 -12.42
C PHE A 271 9.09 14.78 -12.33
N LEU A 272 9.50 13.75 -11.59
CA LEU A 272 8.66 12.68 -11.13
C LEU A 272 8.25 12.97 -9.69
N LEU A 273 6.95 13.21 -9.49
CA LEU A 273 6.34 13.31 -8.18
C LEU A 273 5.70 11.97 -7.85
N ILE A 274 6.05 11.39 -6.71
CA ILE A 274 5.60 10.07 -6.27
C ILE A 274 4.86 10.25 -4.97
N GLN A 275 3.60 9.83 -4.93
CA GLN A 275 2.80 9.78 -3.73
C GLN A 275 2.39 8.34 -3.49
N ASP A 276 2.56 7.88 -2.26
CA ASP A 276 2.07 6.58 -1.84
C ASP A 276 0.55 6.51 -2.04
N ALA A 277 0.11 5.61 -2.93
CA ALA A 277 -1.31 5.44 -3.20
C ALA A 277 -2.05 4.87 -1.99
N GLU A 278 -1.36 4.13 -1.13
CA GLU A 278 -1.92 3.49 0.07
C GLU A 278 -2.04 4.47 1.24
N HIS A 279 -1.25 5.54 1.29
CA HIS A 279 -1.51 6.64 2.23
C HIS A 279 -2.88 7.27 1.97
N LEU A 280 -3.38 7.25 0.73
CA LEU A 280 -4.72 7.74 0.40
C LEU A 280 -5.82 6.84 0.99
N GLU A 281 -5.59 5.51 1.06
CA GLU A 281 -6.52 4.58 1.73
C GLU A 281 -6.47 4.72 3.24
N ASN A 282 -5.27 4.82 3.83
CA ASN A 282 -5.14 5.12 5.26
C ASN A 282 -5.78 6.47 5.61
N LEU A 283 -5.70 7.49 4.74
CA LEU A 283 -6.42 8.75 4.93
C LEU A 283 -7.94 8.58 4.84
N LEU A 284 -8.45 7.63 4.06
CA LEU A 284 -9.88 7.29 4.04
C LEU A 284 -10.29 6.56 5.32
N ASP A 285 -9.45 5.69 5.86
CA ASP A 285 -9.69 5.00 7.12
C ASP A 285 -9.56 5.95 8.31
N ASP A 286 -8.54 6.80 8.35
CA ASP A 286 -8.41 7.90 9.31
C ASP A 286 -9.62 8.83 9.22
N ARG A 287 -10.08 9.16 8.01
CA ARG A 287 -11.32 9.94 7.81
C ARG A 287 -12.52 9.17 8.37
N ASN A 288 -12.64 7.88 8.11
CA ASN A 288 -13.73 7.04 8.63
C ASN A 288 -13.66 6.93 10.17
N GLU A 289 -12.46 6.89 10.74
CA GLU A 289 -12.24 6.84 12.18
C GLU A 289 -12.52 8.20 12.83
N ILE A 290 -12.12 9.31 12.20
CA ILE A 290 -12.50 10.66 12.60
C ILE A 290 -14.02 10.83 12.49
N ILE A 291 -14.66 10.29 11.44
CA ILE A 291 -16.13 10.26 11.33
C ILE A 291 -16.71 9.45 12.49
N LYS A 292 -16.18 8.27 12.80
CA LYS A 292 -16.61 7.48 13.97
C LYS A 292 -16.39 8.22 15.28
N GLN A 293 -15.29 8.96 15.44
CA GLN A 293 -15.03 9.76 16.64
C GLN A 293 -15.94 10.98 16.73
N ILE A 294 -16.28 11.61 15.59
CA ILE A 294 -17.30 12.65 15.51
C ILE A 294 -18.67 12.06 15.85
N GLU A 295 -18.97 10.85 15.36
CA GLU A 295 -20.20 10.13 15.66
C GLU A 295 -20.25 9.72 17.14
N ALA A 296 -19.16 9.22 17.72
CA ALA A 296 -19.03 8.86 19.13
C ALA A 296 -19.06 10.09 20.06
N LYS A 297 -18.44 11.21 19.67
CA LYS A 297 -18.64 12.50 20.36
C LYS A 297 -20.07 13.03 20.24
N ASN A 298 -20.83 12.55 19.26
CA ASN A 298 -22.26 12.78 19.13
C ASN A 298 -23.11 11.68 19.81
N GLU A 299 -22.53 10.55 20.24
CA GLU A 299 -23.21 9.48 20.99
C GLU A 299 -23.47 9.88 22.45
N ASP A 300 -22.69 10.79 23.04
CA ASP A 300 -23.03 11.42 24.33
C ASP A 300 -24.28 12.33 24.26
N LYS A 301 -24.94 12.43 23.09
CA LYS A 301 -26.23 13.11 22.87
C LYS A 301 -27.38 12.16 22.52
N THR A 302 -27.26 10.84 22.73
CA THR A 302 -28.35 9.90 22.45
C THR A 302 -29.48 9.94 23.49
N GLU A 303 -30.36 10.93 23.31
CA GLU A 303 -31.82 10.78 23.45
C GLU A 303 -32.59 11.92 22.77
N THR A 304 -31.89 12.95 22.27
CA THR A 304 -32.50 14.04 21.49
C THR A 304 -32.11 13.93 20.02
N GLU A 305 -33.10 13.46 19.23
CA GLU A 305 -33.31 13.82 17.83
C GLU A 305 -32.46 13.10 16.74
N LEU A 306 -32.83 11.85 16.42
CA LEU A 306 -32.88 11.41 15.01
C LEU A 306 -33.87 12.34 14.26
N SER A 307 -33.42 13.54 13.90
CA SER A 307 -34.22 14.60 13.30
C SER A 307 -33.92 14.71 11.81
N TYR A 308 -34.97 14.51 11.04
CA TYR A 308 -35.12 14.90 9.65
C TYR A 308 -36.44 15.68 9.58
N PRO A 309 -36.63 16.59 8.61
CA PRO A 309 -37.85 17.41 8.53
C PRO A 309 -39.12 16.56 8.65
N GLU A 310 -40.18 17.04 9.32
CA GLU A 310 -41.43 16.27 9.51
C GLU A 310 -42.07 15.83 8.18
N ASN A 311 -41.83 16.60 7.12
CA ASN A 311 -42.32 16.33 5.77
C ASN A 311 -41.31 15.51 4.91
N ALA A 312 -40.22 15.00 5.50
CA ALA A 312 -39.29 14.13 4.79
C ALA A 312 -39.83 12.69 4.74
N PHE A 313 -39.58 12.00 3.62
CA PHE A 313 -39.97 10.60 3.42
C PHE A 313 -41.49 10.36 3.34
N GLU A 314 -42.27 11.30 2.79
CA GLU A 314 -43.72 11.14 2.62
C GLU A 314 -44.08 9.89 1.80
N GLY A 315 -43.27 9.55 0.79
CA GLY A 315 -43.45 8.34 -0.02
C GLY A 315 -42.90 7.05 0.60
N PHE A 316 -42.22 7.10 1.75
CA PHE A 316 -41.60 5.95 2.42
C PHE A 316 -42.14 5.74 3.84
N VAL A 317 -43.17 4.89 3.95
CA VAL A 317 -43.88 4.61 5.20
C VAL A 317 -43.10 3.63 6.07
N GLY A 318 -42.82 4.02 7.32
CA GLY A 318 -42.14 3.20 8.31
C GLY A 318 -41.90 3.98 9.60
N LYS A 319 -42.26 3.38 10.74
CA LYS A 319 -42.21 4.00 12.08
C LYS A 319 -41.37 3.23 13.11
N SER A 320 -40.89 2.03 12.75
CA SER A 320 -40.02 1.26 13.63
C SER A 320 -38.68 1.97 13.82
N HIS A 321 -37.95 1.64 14.89
CA HIS A 321 -36.62 2.17 15.15
C HIS A 321 -35.70 2.00 13.94
N LYS A 322 -35.62 0.77 13.40
CA LYS A 322 -34.83 0.46 12.21
C LYS A 322 -35.25 1.27 10.98
N ALA A 323 -36.54 1.52 10.80
CA ALA A 323 -37.01 2.37 9.70
C ALA A 323 -36.60 3.85 9.89
N ARG A 324 -36.57 4.35 11.13
CA ARG A 324 -36.09 5.70 11.44
C ARG A 324 -34.58 5.83 11.21
N GLU A 325 -33.79 4.81 11.55
CA GLU A 325 -32.36 4.76 11.25
C GLU A 325 -32.09 4.80 9.75
N VAL A 326 -32.81 3.98 8.96
CA VAL A 326 -32.71 3.99 7.49
C VAL A 326 -33.08 5.35 6.91
N LYS A 327 -34.17 5.99 7.40
CA LYS A 327 -34.55 7.35 7.00
C LYS A 327 -33.47 8.37 7.35
N TYR A 328 -32.89 8.28 8.53
CA TYR A 328 -31.83 9.18 8.94
C TYR A 328 -30.57 9.04 8.08
N MET A 329 -30.14 7.81 7.76
CA MET A 329 -29.02 7.56 6.84
C MET A 329 -29.32 8.09 5.42
N ALA A 330 -30.54 7.85 4.92
CA ALA A 330 -30.98 8.38 3.63
C ALA A 330 -30.99 9.92 3.61
N TYR A 331 -31.35 10.57 4.72
CA TYR A 331 -31.28 12.02 4.85
C TYR A 331 -29.84 12.54 4.86
N LYS A 332 -28.92 11.89 5.57
CA LYS A 332 -27.48 12.23 5.48
C LYS A 332 -26.94 12.06 4.06
N ALA A 333 -27.35 11.01 3.36
CA ALA A 333 -26.96 10.75 1.99
C ALA A 333 -27.44 11.84 1.02
N SER A 334 -28.67 12.35 1.18
CA SER A 334 -29.22 13.40 0.31
C SER A 334 -28.50 14.74 0.39
N LYS A 335 -27.72 14.98 1.44
CA LYS A 335 -26.93 16.22 1.62
C LYS A 335 -25.57 16.20 0.92
N ASN A 336 -25.18 15.09 0.30
CA ASN A 336 -23.86 14.92 -0.33
C ASN A 336 -23.99 14.46 -1.78
N ARG A 337 -22.89 14.56 -2.55
CA ARG A 337 -22.82 14.16 -3.97
C ARG A 337 -22.19 12.77 -4.19
N PHE A 338 -22.18 11.92 -3.16
CA PHE A 338 -21.59 10.57 -3.26
C PHE A 338 -22.57 9.57 -3.86
N ASN A 339 -22.04 8.51 -4.47
CA ASN A 339 -22.84 7.37 -4.93
C ASN A 339 -23.44 6.63 -3.72
N VAL A 340 -24.71 6.24 -3.83
CA VAL A 340 -25.46 5.56 -2.76
C VAL A 340 -25.85 4.15 -3.21
N ILE A 341 -25.49 3.14 -2.41
CA ILE A 341 -25.92 1.76 -2.61
C ILE A 341 -27.05 1.44 -1.62
N ILE A 342 -28.21 1.04 -2.13
CA ILE A 342 -29.37 0.65 -1.31
C ILE A 342 -29.56 -0.86 -1.39
N THR A 343 -29.37 -1.56 -0.28
CA THR A 343 -29.51 -3.02 -0.17
C THR A 343 -30.81 -3.40 0.53
N GLY A 344 -31.23 -4.65 0.35
CA GLY A 344 -32.41 -5.21 1.01
C GLY A 344 -33.16 -6.19 0.12
N GLU A 345 -34.04 -6.98 0.73
CA GLU A 345 -34.84 -7.99 0.05
C GLU A 345 -35.76 -7.40 -1.03
N SER A 346 -36.26 -8.26 -1.93
CA SER A 346 -37.22 -7.82 -2.95
C SER A 346 -38.50 -7.28 -2.31
N GLY A 347 -39.02 -6.15 -2.80
CA GLY A 347 -40.26 -5.56 -2.30
C GLY A 347 -40.13 -4.65 -1.06
N THR A 348 -38.93 -4.43 -0.50
CA THR A 348 -38.72 -3.55 0.68
C THR A 348 -38.75 -2.04 0.41
N GLY A 349 -39.05 -1.62 -0.83
CA GLY A 349 -39.23 -0.21 -1.16
C GLY A 349 -37.95 0.56 -1.54
N LYS A 350 -36.86 -0.13 -1.92
CA LYS A 350 -35.58 0.49 -2.32
C LYS A 350 -35.71 1.60 -3.36
N SER A 351 -36.49 1.39 -4.43
CA SER A 351 -36.75 2.43 -5.45
C SER A 351 -37.45 3.66 -4.89
N LYS A 352 -38.38 3.48 -3.94
CA LYS A 352 -39.06 4.61 -3.29
C LYS A 352 -38.08 5.40 -2.42
N LEU A 353 -37.22 4.70 -1.67
CA LEU A 353 -36.19 5.35 -0.85
C LEU A 353 -35.20 6.15 -1.71
N ALA A 354 -34.78 5.62 -2.87
CA ALA A 354 -33.93 6.34 -3.81
C ALA A 354 -34.58 7.65 -4.32
N ARG A 355 -35.89 7.61 -4.63
CA ARG A 355 -36.65 8.80 -5.04
C ARG A 355 -36.71 9.86 -3.93
N GLU A 356 -36.94 9.44 -2.68
CA GLU A 356 -36.95 10.37 -1.53
C GLU A 356 -35.57 11.03 -1.33
N ILE A 357 -34.48 10.27 -1.44
CA ILE A 357 -33.11 10.81 -1.38
C ILE A 357 -32.91 11.87 -2.48
N HIS A 358 -33.32 11.57 -3.71
CA HIS A 358 -33.21 12.51 -4.82
C HIS A 358 -34.05 13.78 -4.61
N MET A 359 -35.32 13.63 -4.21
CA MET A 359 -36.22 14.76 -3.94
C MET A 359 -35.67 15.71 -2.87
N MET A 360 -34.95 15.20 -1.88
CA MET A 360 -34.34 16.04 -0.85
C MET A 360 -33.00 16.66 -1.26
N GLY A 361 -32.24 16.02 -2.15
CA GLY A 361 -30.91 16.47 -2.56
C GLY A 361 -30.93 17.38 -3.79
N ASN A 362 -31.69 17.00 -4.82
CA ASN A 362 -31.75 17.68 -6.12
C ASN A 362 -33.18 17.62 -6.72
N PRO A 363 -34.21 18.22 -6.09
CA PRO A 363 -35.60 18.12 -6.53
C PRO A 363 -35.83 18.60 -7.97
N ASP A 364 -35.08 19.61 -8.40
CA ASP A 364 -35.23 20.22 -9.73
C ASP A 364 -34.52 19.45 -10.85
N SER A 365 -33.76 18.39 -10.52
CA SER A 365 -33.04 17.57 -11.48
C SER A 365 -33.86 16.34 -11.90
N PRO A 366 -33.73 15.86 -13.16
CA PRO A 366 -34.43 14.66 -13.60
C PRO A 366 -33.97 13.43 -12.81
N PHE A 367 -34.93 12.61 -12.36
CA PHE A 367 -34.67 11.30 -11.75
C PHE A 367 -34.97 10.20 -12.76
N VAL A 368 -33.94 9.53 -13.26
CA VAL A 368 -34.07 8.44 -14.24
C VAL A 368 -33.91 7.11 -13.52
N GLU A 369 -34.97 6.30 -13.49
CA GLU A 369 -34.93 4.94 -12.95
C GLU A 369 -34.70 3.94 -14.09
N VAL A 370 -33.64 3.14 -13.98
CA VAL A 370 -33.29 2.11 -14.97
C VAL A 370 -33.40 0.74 -14.31
N ASN A 371 -34.37 -0.07 -14.77
CA ASN A 371 -34.49 -1.46 -14.35
C ASN A 371 -33.64 -2.34 -15.26
N CYS A 372 -32.44 -2.71 -14.80
CA CYS A 372 -31.51 -3.54 -15.56
C CYS A 372 -32.08 -4.91 -15.94
N ASN A 373 -33.03 -5.46 -15.17
CA ASN A 373 -33.66 -6.75 -15.47
C ASN A 373 -34.67 -6.68 -16.63
N ALA A 374 -35.13 -5.48 -16.99
CA ALA A 374 -36.09 -5.28 -18.08
C ALA A 374 -35.41 -5.02 -19.44
N ILE A 375 -34.08 -4.84 -19.46
CA ILE A 375 -33.30 -4.54 -20.66
C ILE A 375 -32.62 -5.82 -21.14
N ALA A 376 -32.83 -6.18 -22.41
CA ALA A 376 -32.11 -7.30 -23.00
C ALA A 376 -30.60 -7.00 -23.03
N PRO A 377 -29.71 -7.97 -22.71
CA PRO A 377 -28.27 -7.73 -22.67
C PRO A 377 -27.70 -7.11 -23.95
N THR A 378 -28.27 -7.47 -25.10
CA THR A 378 -27.89 -6.96 -26.43
C THR A 378 -28.24 -5.50 -26.67
N LEU A 379 -29.09 -4.89 -25.84
CA LEU A 379 -29.54 -3.50 -25.94
C LEU A 379 -29.05 -2.64 -24.76
N PHE A 380 -28.37 -3.23 -23.78
CA PHE A 380 -27.98 -2.55 -22.53
C PHE A 380 -27.11 -1.32 -22.75
N GLU A 381 -26.06 -1.45 -23.56
CA GLU A 381 -25.14 -0.35 -23.86
C GLU A 381 -25.83 0.76 -24.67
N SER A 382 -26.64 0.40 -25.66
CA SER A 382 -27.35 1.37 -26.50
C SER A 382 -28.41 2.16 -25.74
N GLU A 383 -29.05 1.56 -24.74
CA GLU A 383 -30.06 2.22 -23.90
C GLU A 383 -29.43 3.15 -22.84
N LEU A 384 -28.27 2.77 -22.28
CA LEU A 384 -27.58 3.57 -21.26
C LEU A 384 -26.76 4.73 -21.83
N PHE A 385 -26.10 4.51 -22.96
CA PHE A 385 -25.13 5.46 -23.52
C PHE A 385 -25.61 6.12 -24.83
N GLY A 386 -26.71 5.63 -25.41
CA GLY A 386 -27.21 6.07 -26.71
C GLY A 386 -26.39 5.51 -27.87
N TYR A 387 -26.85 5.76 -29.09
CA TYR A 387 -26.15 5.36 -30.32
C TYR A 387 -26.10 6.53 -31.31
N LEU A 388 -24.98 6.67 -32.01
CA LEU A 388 -24.78 7.71 -33.02
C LEU A 388 -25.25 7.19 -34.38
N TYR A 389 -26.23 7.85 -34.99
CA TYR A 389 -26.53 7.63 -36.41
C TYR A 389 -25.36 8.14 -37.26
N ARG A 390 -24.68 7.23 -37.95
CA ARG A 390 -23.72 7.59 -38.98
C ARG A 390 -24.51 8.14 -40.17
N CYS A 391 -24.48 9.46 -40.38
CA CYS A 391 -24.95 10.04 -41.64
C CYS A 391 -24.00 9.59 -42.76
N GLU A 392 -24.37 8.55 -43.50
CA GLU A 392 -23.75 8.30 -44.80
C GLU A 392 -24.16 9.42 -45.75
N ASN A 393 -23.14 10.10 -46.29
CA ASN A 393 -23.27 11.13 -47.31
C ASN A 393 -24.19 10.66 -48.44
N ARG A 394 -25.41 11.22 -48.53
CA ARG A 394 -26.09 11.37 -49.82
C ARG A 394 -25.28 12.38 -50.64
N ARG A 395 -24.55 11.89 -51.63
CA ARG A 395 -24.25 12.66 -52.84
C ARG A 395 -25.16 12.17 -53.95
#